data_AF-W1XK50-F1
#
_entry.id   AF-W1XK50-F1
#
_cell.length_a   1.000
_cell.length_b   1.000
_cell.length_c   1.000
_cell.angle_alpha   90.00
_cell.angle_beta   90.00
_cell.angle_gamma   90.00
#
_symmetry.space_group_name_H-M   'P 1'
#
loop_
_entity.id
_entity.type
_entity.pdbx_description
1 polymer ?
#
loop_
_entity_poly.entity_id
_entity_poly.type
_entity_poly.pdbx_seq_one_letter_code
_entity_poly.pdbx_strand_id
1 'polypeptide(L)' 'EILKEGCVDYIGFSYYMSASVKSDTGTDEGDGMSGYSRAVKNPYVEASDWGWQIDPVGLRYALNSLYERYQKPFIKSIA' A
#
# COMPACT_ATOMS: atom_id res chain seq x y z
N GLU A 1 12.72 23.61 13.33
CA GLU A 1 12.31 24.65 12.36
C GLU A 1 12.45 24.19 10.93
N ILE A 2 13.63 24.22 10.31
CA ILE A 2 13.79 24.04 8.85
C ILE A 2 12.96 22.89 8.24
N LEU A 3 12.97 21.68 8.82
CA LEU A 3 12.19 20.54 8.28
C LEU A 3 10.68 20.65 8.50
N LYS A 4 10.24 21.32 9.58
CA LYS A 4 8.82 21.58 9.83
C LYS A 4 8.28 22.65 8.87
N GLU A 5 9.12 23.62 8.53
CA GLU A 5 8.79 24.71 7.61
C GLU A 5 8.82 24.25 6.15
N GLY A 6 9.64 23.25 5.81
CA GLY A 6 9.75 22.67 4.47
C GLY A 6 8.77 21.54 4.16
N CYS A 7 7.55 21.56 4.72
CA CYS A 7 6.54 20.52 4.42
C CYS A 7 6.07 20.60 2.96
N VAL A 8 5.81 19.45 2.36
CA VAL A 8 5.29 19.35 0.98
C VAL A 8 3.85 19.84 0.85
N ASP A 9 3.50 20.37 -0.31
CA ASP A 9 2.14 20.86 -0.62
C ASP A 9 1.14 19.72 -0.90
N TYR A 10 1.63 18.59 -1.41
CA TYR A 10 0.84 17.40 -1.73
C TYR A 10 1.63 16.12 -1.47
N ILE A 11 0.90 15.01 -1.37
CA ILE A 11 1.48 13.67 -1.21
C ILE A 11 1.41 12.94 -2.55
N GLY A 12 2.57 12.75 -3.18
CA GLY A 12 2.73 11.84 -4.31
C GLY A 12 2.86 10.40 -3.79
N PHE A 13 2.07 9.48 -4.33
CA PHE A 13 2.17 8.06 -3.98
C PHE A 13 1.94 7.15 -5.19
N SER A 14 2.51 5.96 -5.12
CA SER A 14 2.32 4.88 -6.08
C SER A 14 1.51 3.77 -5.45
N TYR A 15 0.58 3.19 -6.20
CA TYR A 15 -0.26 2.09 -5.75
C TYR A 15 -0.42 1.06 -6.86
N TYR A 16 -0.06 -0.18 -6.56
CA TYR A 16 -0.16 -1.32 -7.48
C TYR A 16 -1.04 -2.44 -6.93
N MET A 17 -0.90 -2.75 -5.64
CA MET A 17 -1.63 -3.82 -4.96
C MET A 17 -1.79 -3.52 -3.46
N SER A 18 -2.68 -4.27 -2.80
CA SER A 18 -2.74 -4.38 -1.34
C SER A 18 -2.05 -5.67 -0.87
N ALA A 19 -1.66 -5.70 0.41
CA ALA A 19 -1.10 -6.88 1.05
C ALA A 19 -1.96 -7.26 2.27
N SER A 20 -2.33 -8.53 2.36
CA SER A 20 -2.90 -9.10 3.59
C SER A 20 -1.77 -9.70 4.41
N VAL A 21 -1.79 -9.54 5.73
CA VAL A 21 -0.76 -10.07 6.63
C VAL A 21 -1.38 -10.96 7.70
N LYS A 22 -0.68 -12.04 8.06
CA LYS A 22 -1.11 -12.97 9.11
C LYS A 22 -0.07 -13.05 10.22
N SER A 23 -0.50 -13.07 11.48
CA SER A 23 0.42 -13.01 12.62
C SER A 23 1.12 -14.33 12.92
N ASP A 24 0.55 -15.45 12.49
CA ASP A 24 1.01 -16.82 12.80
C ASP A 24 1.88 -17.46 11.71
N THR A 25 2.16 -16.74 10.61
CA THR A 25 3.09 -17.19 9.58
C THR A 25 4.52 -16.87 9.99
N GLY A 26 5.41 -17.87 9.89
CA GLY A 26 6.86 -17.65 10.04
C GLY A 26 7.38 -16.63 9.03
N THR A 27 8.54 -16.00 9.31
CA THR A 27 9.15 -15.02 8.39
C THR A 27 9.48 -15.57 7.00
N ASP A 28 9.50 -16.89 6.87
CA ASP A 28 9.89 -17.63 5.67
C ASP A 28 8.69 -18.14 4.86
N GLU A 29 7.46 -17.94 5.35
CA GLU A 29 6.21 -18.41 4.71
C GLU A 29 5.42 -17.29 4.02
N GLY A 30 5.92 -16.05 4.05
CA GLY A 30 5.30 -14.93 3.36
C GLY A 30 5.38 -15.07 1.83
N ASP A 31 4.46 -14.45 1.08
CA ASP A 31 4.43 -14.54 -0.39
C ASP A 31 5.68 -13.97 -1.09
N GLY A 32 6.57 -13.31 -0.34
CA GLY A 32 7.84 -12.74 -0.81
C GLY A 32 7.70 -11.57 -1.80
N MET A 33 6.50 -11.38 -2.36
CA MET A 33 6.20 -10.49 -3.48
C MET A 33 5.95 -9.05 -3.04
N SER A 34 5.52 -8.86 -1.79
CA SER A 34 5.09 -7.55 -1.28
C SER A 34 6.13 -6.83 -0.41
N GLY A 35 7.32 -7.41 -0.20
CA GLY A 35 8.33 -6.86 0.71
C GLY A 35 7.99 -6.98 2.20
N TYR A 36 6.86 -7.64 2.54
CA TYR A 36 6.44 -7.91 3.91
C TYR A 36 6.63 -9.40 4.24
N SER A 37 7.43 -9.70 5.27
CA SER A 37 7.78 -11.07 5.69
C SER A 37 6.60 -11.94 6.16
N ARG A 38 5.42 -11.35 6.31
CA ARG A 38 4.18 -12.03 6.76
C ARG A 38 3.02 -11.85 5.81
N ALA A 39 3.29 -11.44 4.57
CA ALA A 39 2.24 -11.29 3.58
C ALA A 39 1.67 -12.63 3.16
N VAL A 40 0.35 -12.72 3.08
CA VAL A 40 -0.40 -13.88 2.62
C VAL A 40 -1.26 -13.50 1.42
N LYS A 41 -1.52 -14.47 0.55
CA LYS A 41 -2.46 -14.29 -0.56
C LYS A 41 -3.86 -14.04 -0.02
N ASN A 42 -4.50 -12.99 -0.50
CA ASN A 42 -5.90 -12.73 -0.19
C ASN A 42 -6.79 -13.56 -1.13
N PRO A 43 -7.62 -14.48 -0.63
CA PRO A 43 -8.49 -15.31 -1.46
C PRO A 43 -9.66 -14.55 -2.11
N TYR A 44 -9.88 -13.28 -1.72
CA TYR A 44 -11.01 -12.46 -2.16
C TYR A 44 -10.69 -11.52 -3.32
N VAL A 45 -9.43 -11.48 -3.78
CA VAL A 45 -9.01 -10.66 -4.92
C VAL A 45 -8.21 -11.51 -5.90
N GLU A 46 -8.39 -11.21 -7.18
CA GLU A 46 -7.63 -11.85 -8.24
C GLU A 46 -6.17 -11.38 -8.24
N ALA A 47 -5.29 -12.18 -8.82
CA ALA A 47 -3.89 -11.81 -9.01
C ALA A 47 -3.56 -11.80 -10.51
N SER A 48 -2.68 -10.90 -10.90
CA SER A 48 -2.07 -10.90 -12.23
C SER A 48 -1.19 -12.14 -12.44
N ASP A 49 -0.76 -12.36 -13.69
CA ASP A 49 0.18 -13.45 -14.05
C ASP A 49 1.51 -13.37 -13.28
N TRP A 50 1.87 -12.17 -12.81
CA TRP A 50 3.06 -11.94 -11.99
C TRP A 50 2.79 -12.06 -10.48
N GLY A 51 1.60 -12.50 -10.07
CA GLY A 51 1.23 -12.72 -8.67
C GLY A 51 0.81 -11.46 -7.91
N TRP A 52 0.76 -10.29 -8.55
CA TRP A 52 0.29 -9.05 -7.89
C TRP A 52 -1.23 -9.05 -7.75
N GLN A 53 -1.69 -8.82 -6.53
CA GLN A 53 -3.12 -8.79 -6.22
C GLN A 53 -3.76 -7.52 -6.80
N ILE A 54 -4.85 -7.70 -7.57
CA ILE A 54 -5.57 -6.63 -8.24
C ILE A 54 -6.69 -6.15 -7.32
N ASP A 55 -6.40 -5.10 -6.56
CA ASP A 55 -7.32 -4.55 -5.56
C ASP A 55 -7.67 -3.08 -5.81
N PRO A 56 -8.76 -2.78 -6.56
CA PRO A 56 -9.19 -1.40 -6.79
C PRO A 56 -9.79 -0.74 -5.53
N VAL A 57 -10.33 -1.52 -4.59
CA VAL A 57 -10.92 -0.99 -3.35
C VAL A 57 -9.83 -0.58 -2.36
N GLY A 58 -8.71 -1.31 -2.35
CA GLY A 58 -7.53 -0.98 -1.57
C GLY A 58 -6.93 0.39 -1.93
N LEU A 59 -7.02 0.83 -3.20
CA LEU A 59 -6.61 2.19 -3.58
C LEU A 59 -7.47 3.25 -2.89
N ARG A 60 -8.80 3.06 -2.87
CA ARG A 60 -9.72 3.96 -2.18
C ARG A 60 -9.44 3.98 -0.68
N TYR A 61 -9.17 2.81 -0.09
CA TYR A 61 -8.80 2.69 1.32
C TYR A 61 -7.52 3.48 1.63
N ALA A 62 -6.47 3.30 0.82
CA ALA A 62 -5.21 4.04 0.98
C ALA A 62 -5.39 5.56 0.88
N LEU A 63 -6.18 6.02 -0.11
CA LEU A 63 -6.51 7.44 -0.26
C LEU A 63 -7.22 8.00 0.98
N ASN A 64 -8.23 7.29 1.49
CA ASN A 64 -8.96 7.71 2.68
C ASN A 64 -8.03 7.77 3.90
N SER A 65 -7.23 6.72 4.17
CA SER A 65 -6.33 6.68 5.31
C SER A 65 -5.25 7.77 5.25
N LEU A 66 -4.69 8.04 4.08
CA LEU A 66 -3.73 9.12 3.91
C LEU A 66 -4.39 10.49 4.13
N TYR A 67 -5.63 10.66 3.69
CA TYR A 67 -6.35 11.93 3.87
C TYR A 67 -6.70 12.18 5.31
N GLU A 68 -7.31 11.21 5.98
CA GLU A 68 -7.61 11.28 7.41
C GLU A 68 -6.36 11.64 8.23
N ARG A 69 -5.19 11.12 7.85
CA ARG A 69 -3.94 11.37 8.55
C ARG A 69 -3.32 12.73 8.29
N TYR A 70 -3.32 13.19 7.04
CA TYR A 70 -2.52 14.36 6.63
C TYR A 70 -3.34 15.57 6.18
N GLN A 71 -4.60 15.39 5.77
CA GLN A 71 -5.48 16.44 5.23
C GLN A 71 -4.80 17.27 4.12
N LYS A 72 -3.98 16.61 3.30
CA LYS A 72 -3.28 17.20 2.15
C LYS A 72 -3.83 16.62 0.84
N PRO A 73 -3.78 17.38 -0.27
CA PRO A 73 -4.09 16.85 -1.60
C PRO A 73 -3.19 15.68 -2.01
N PHE A 74 -3.71 14.83 -2.89
CA PHE A 74 -2.97 13.70 -3.46
C PHE A 74 -2.74 13.86 -4.94
N ILE A 75 -1.62 13.31 -5.39
CA ILE A 75 -1.38 13.06 -6.80
C ILE A 75 -0.97 11.60 -6.94
N LYS A 76 -1.74 10.83 -7.73
CA LYS A 76 -1.28 9.51 -8.15
C LYS A 76 -0.06 9.71 -9.05
N SER A 77 1.11 9.31 -8.57
CA SER A 77 2.31 9.32 -9.39
C SER A 77 2.35 8.03 -10.21
N ILE A 78 2.58 8.16 -11.51
CA ILE A 78 2.96 7.01 -12.33
C ILE A 78 4.47 6.86 -12.13
N ALA A 79 4.88 5.80 -11.44
CA ALA A 79 6.27 5.35 -11.41
C ALA A 79 6.44 4.20 -12.40
#